data_AF-A0AA87E1M9-F1
#
_entry.id   AF-A0AA87E1M9-F1
#
_cell.length_a   1.000
_cell.length_b   1.000
_cell.length_c   1.000
_cell.angle_alpha   90.00
_cell.angle_beta   90.00
_cell.angle_gamma   90.00
#
_symmetry.space_group_name_H-M   'P 1'
#
loop_
_entity.id
_entity.type
_entity.pdbx_description
1 polymer ?
#
loop_
_entity_poly.entity_id
_entity_poly.type
_entity_poly.pdbx_seq_one_letter_code
_entity_poly.pdbx_strand_id
1 'polypeptide(L)' 'MKLVAAIASADPNLSLRDIAAQLDQMGERPAGGGRKWQPSSIRHLLDEAH' A
#
# COMPACT_ATOMS: atom_id res chain seq x y z
N MET A 1 1.81 8.86 1.79
CA MET A 1 0.37 8.53 2.02
C MET A 1 0.19 7.87 3.37
N LYS A 2 -0.70 8.36 4.25
CA LYS A 2 -0.80 7.89 5.64
C LYS A 2 -1.40 6.48 5.81
N LEU A 3 -2.23 6.04 4.86
CA LEU A 3 -2.96 4.77 4.96
C LEU A 3 -2.06 3.54 4.77
N VAL A 4 -1.16 3.57 3.79
CA VAL A 4 -0.20 2.46 3.54
C VAL A 4 0.70 2.22 4.75
N ALA A 5 1.25 3.31 5.31
CA ALA A 5 2.06 3.25 6.53
C ALA A 5 1.24 2.74 7.72
N ALA A 6 -0.03 3.13 7.85
CA ALA A 6 -0.90 2.64 8.91
C ALA A 6 -1.19 1.13 8.80
N ILE A 7 -1.45 0.61 7.60
CA ILE A 7 -1.67 -0.84 7.38
C ILE A 7 -0.39 -1.62 7.68
N ALA A 8 0.76 -1.18 7.16
CA ALA A 8 2.05 -1.82 7.40
C ALA A 8 2.47 -1.76 8.89
N SER A 9 2.12 -0.68 9.60
CA SER A 9 2.41 -0.56 11.03
C SER A 9 1.47 -1.39 11.90
N ALA A 10 0.22 -1.61 11.45
CA ALA A 10 -0.75 -2.44 12.15
C ALA A 10 -0.39 -3.93 12.09
N ASP A 11 0.21 -4.37 10.99
CA ASP A 11 0.76 -5.73 10.86
C ASP A 11 2.04 -5.74 10.00
N PRO A 12 3.22 -5.78 10.64
CA PRO A 12 4.51 -5.78 9.94
C PRO A 12 4.83 -7.11 9.24
N ASN A 13 4.04 -8.17 9.46
CA ASN A 13 4.22 -9.46 8.80
C ASN A 13 3.44 -9.54 7.47
N LEU A 14 2.55 -8.59 7.19
CA LEU A 14 1.85 -8.53 5.91
C LEU A 14 2.83 -8.35 4.75
N SER A 15 2.65 -9.14 3.70
CA SER A 15 3.42 -8.93 2.48
C SER A 15 2.94 -7.65 1.77
N LEU A 16 3.83 -7.02 1.00
CA LEU A 16 3.48 -5.86 0.17
C LEU A 16 2.32 -6.16 -0.80
N ARG A 17 2.15 -7.44 -1.18
CA ARG A 17 1.07 -7.91 -2.04
C ARG A 17 -0.26 -7.95 -1.31
N ASP A 18 -0.26 -8.34 -0.05
CA ASP A 18 -1.46 -8.38 0.78
C ASP A 18 -1.93 -6.96 1.12
N ILE A 19 -0.99 -6.05 1.40
CA ILE A 19 -1.29 -4.62 1.59
C ILE A 19 -1.91 -4.04 0.31
N ALA A 20 -1.36 -4.35 -0.87
CA ALA A 20 -1.92 -3.93 -2.14
C ALA A 20 -3.34 -4.49 -2.37
N ALA A 21 -3.56 -5.77 -2.07
CA ALA A 21 -4.88 -6.40 -2.18
C ALA A 21 -5.90 -5.76 -1.23
N GLN A 22 -5.50 -5.41 -0.01
CA GLN A 22 -6.35 -4.75 0.97
C GLN A 22 -6.73 -3.34 0.51
N LEU A 23 -5.78 -2.58 -0.04
CA LEU A 23 -6.06 -1.25 -0.59
C LEU A 23 -6.99 -1.32 -1.82
N ASP A 24 -6.79 -2.31 -2.69
CA ASP A 24 -7.71 -2.58 -3.81
C ASP A 24 -9.13 -2.91 -3.29
N GLN A 25 -9.25 -3.70 -2.22
CA GLN A 25 -10.55 -4.02 -1.59
C GLN A 25 -11.21 -2.80 -0.94
N MET A 26 -10.42 -1.88 -0.39
CA MET A 26 -10.91 -0.61 0.16
C MET A 26 -11.35 0.38 -0.94
N GLY A 27 -11.09 0.07 -2.23
CA GLY A 27 -11.41 0.95 -3.35
C GLY A 27 -10.46 2.17 -3.44
N GLU A 28 -9.35 2.14 -2.72
CA GLU A 28 -8.34 3.18 -2.77
C GLU A 28 -7.65 3.17 -4.13
N ARG A 29 -7.36 4.36 -4.66
CA ARG A 29 -6.67 4.48 -5.95
C ARG A 29 -5.16 4.70 -5.73
N PRO A 30 -4.29 4.01 -6.47
CA PRO A 30 -2.87 4.30 -6.46
C PRO A 30 -2.61 5.74 -6.86
N ALA A 31 -1.66 6.40 -6.18
CA ALA A 31 -1.27 7.78 -6.47
C ALA A 31 -0.84 8.01 -7.94
N GLY A 32 -0.31 6.96 -8.60
CA GLY A 32 0.08 7.00 -10.01
C GLY A 32 -1.06 6.81 -11.03
N GLY A 33 -2.33 6.78 -10.60
CA GLY A 33 -3.48 6.64 -11.51
C GLY A 33 -3.68 5.23 -12.07
N GLY A 34 -2.97 4.23 -11.53
CA GLY A 34 -3.15 2.82 -11.90
C GLY A 34 -4.53 2.29 -11.53
N ARG A 35 -5.01 1.25 -12.24
CA ARG A 35 -6.29 0.58 -11.92
C ARG A 35 -6.25 -0.30 -10.68
N LYS A 36 -5.05 -0.73 -10.26
CA LYS A 36 -4.82 -1.62 -9.12
C LYS A 36 -3.54 -1.24 -8.41
N TRP A 37 -3.48 -1.50 -7.12
CA TRP A 37 -2.28 -1.35 -6.32
C TRP A 37 -1.22 -2.38 -6.73
N GLN A 38 -0.01 -1.88 -6.98
CA GLN A 38 1.16 -2.72 -7.25
C GLN A 38 2.01 -2.82 -5.97
N PRO A 39 2.55 -4.01 -5.64
CA PRO A 39 3.44 -4.16 -4.49
C PRO A 39 4.65 -3.20 -4.52
N SER A 40 5.14 -2.87 -5.72
CA SER A 40 6.22 -1.89 -5.91
C SER A 40 5.80 -0.46 -5.53
N SER A 41 4.56 -0.06 -5.83
CA SER A 41 4.02 1.22 -5.36
C SER A 41 3.91 1.28 -3.84
N ILE A 42 3.55 0.17 -3.19
CA ILE A 42 3.53 0.07 -1.73
C ILE A 42 4.93 0.23 -1.16
N ARG A 43 5.93 -0.48 -1.72
CA ARG A 43 7.33 -0.33 -1.33
C ARG A 43 7.78 1.12 -1.41
N HIS A 44 7.51 1.79 -2.53
CA HIS A 44 7.88 3.18 -2.75
C HIS A 44 7.25 4.12 -1.72
N LEU A 45 5.96 3.94 -1.41
CA LEU A 45 5.25 4.76 -0.44
C LEU A 45 5.72 4.52 1.00
N LEU A 46 6.20 3.32 1.33
CA LEU A 46 6.80 3.03 2.62
C LEU A 46 8.20 3.64 2.74
N ASP A 47 8.97 3.62 1.64
CA ASP A 47 10.30 4.27 1.55
C ASP A 47 10.18 5.80 1.71
N GLU A 48 9.21 6.42 1.04
CA GLU A 48 8.94 7.87 1.13
C GLU A 48 8.38 8.29 2.50
N ALA A 49 7.78 7.38 3.25
CA ALA A 49 7.22 7.66 4.57
C ALA A 49 8.28 7.64 5.70
N HIS A 50 9.53 7.30 5.38
CA HIS A 50 10.63 7.11 6.32
C HIS A 50 11.59 8.30 6.38
#